data_AF-A0A2G9RCH4-F1
#
_entry.id   AF-A0A2G9RCH4-F1
#
_cell.length_a   1.000
_cell.length_b   1.000
_cell.length_c   1.000
_cell.angle_alpha   90.00
_cell.angle_beta   90.00
_cell.angle_gamma   90.00
#
_symmetry.space_group_name_H-M   'P 1'
#
loop_
_entity.id
_entity.type
_entity.pdbx_description
1 polymer ?
#
loop_
_entity_poly.entity_id
_entity_poly.type
_entity_poly.pdbx_seq_one_letter_code
_entity_poly.pdbx_strand_id
1 'polypeptide(L)'
;MWLQQKLKGLPGLLSSSWARRVLAVLGFLFIIYWYMSSGPMYKFWYSGQPRGAPGACLQTQTKQWKALAEKGDVMIVAHPSEEAKLQGPAAVGNGHILVDVGKNTLWVSSSSVSFHLTDYPLLTFVKHSGTSSEVHATAVFLREGLIRTVRCMQIEKSDSARDCVSVREDYFAHRSRPHVYVQRIHITNPSDRVVAFDISTQKPLAGAKFSSSVEKVQDRQFFLSSGRVSLEDGKSMLVVVATKKVVSRVQVSPKSEFDETFVSVIYTSDPIDSGKLEETFSKLREAAKKEMLEVMRMRVEDLFNEHQQIWSDLFVSGIEMRKIKDAHTPTSDTINITLYYMLSSSLAPLVDPLISNEEREKMELTLNYADHCFSGHASMHAENLWPSKFGGITQLLQLWDLWKLTLQKRGCKSLVAAGAHGLMQGMMLSFGGLQFTENHLQFQSDPHVLHNSYALRGIHYNKDLINLAVLLDLDEKPFLHVSVKFQDKLVKLYACEAGCLNEPVELTSEIKGHIFPILVTQPLTPLLYISTELTHLQDLRHTLHLKEILAHEEHMAKQYPGLPFLFWFSVASLITLFHLFLFKLIYNEYCGPGAKPLFRSKV
;
A
#
# COMPACT_ATOMS: atom_id res chain seq x y z
N MET A 1 -52.77 -20.86 -23.75
CA MET A 1 -53.33 -21.85 -24.71
C MET A 1 -52.67 -21.86 -26.09
N TRP A 2 -51.77 -20.93 -26.44
CA TRP A 2 -51.12 -20.91 -27.77
C TRP A 2 -49.89 -21.84 -27.90
N LEU A 3 -49.24 -22.23 -26.78
CA LEU A 3 -48.07 -23.12 -26.80
C LEU A 3 -48.40 -24.63 -26.91
N GLN A 4 -49.63 -25.06 -26.64
CA GLN A 4 -49.99 -26.49 -26.68
C GLN A 4 -50.24 -27.02 -28.10
N GLN A 5 -50.39 -26.15 -29.11
CA GLN A 5 -50.67 -26.56 -30.49
C GLN A 5 -49.45 -26.70 -31.39
N LYS A 6 -48.26 -26.19 -31.02
CA LYS A 6 -47.04 -26.32 -31.86
C LYS A 6 -46.13 -27.50 -31.52
N LEU A 7 -46.42 -28.28 -30.48
CA LEU A 7 -45.62 -29.44 -30.09
C LEU A 7 -46.12 -30.79 -30.66
N LYS A 8 -47.16 -30.79 -31.50
CA LYS A 8 -47.70 -32.01 -32.13
C LYS A 8 -47.13 -32.33 -33.53
N GLY A 9 -46.09 -31.61 -33.97
CA GLY A 9 -45.57 -31.70 -35.35
C GLY A 9 -44.15 -32.27 -35.52
N LEU A 10 -43.60 -32.99 -34.55
CA LEU A 10 -42.28 -33.64 -34.65
C LEU A 10 -42.41 -35.15 -34.40
N PRO A 11 -42.55 -35.98 -35.43
CA PRO A 11 -42.47 -37.43 -35.27
C PRO A 11 -40.99 -37.83 -35.16
N GLY A 12 -40.65 -38.57 -34.09
CA GLY A 12 -39.54 -39.52 -34.16
C GLY A 12 -38.25 -39.25 -33.37
N LEU A 13 -38.15 -38.23 -32.51
CA LEU A 13 -36.90 -37.99 -31.74
C LEU A 13 -36.96 -38.28 -30.22
N LEU A 14 -38.11 -38.67 -29.66
CA LEU A 14 -38.24 -39.02 -28.23
C LEU A 14 -39.17 -40.23 -28.00
N SER A 15 -38.95 -41.31 -28.76
CA SER A 15 -39.80 -42.53 -28.75
C SER A 15 -39.72 -43.35 -27.45
N SER A 16 -38.70 -43.15 -26.62
CA SER A 16 -38.57 -43.90 -25.36
C SER A 16 -38.88 -43.02 -24.14
N SER A 17 -39.77 -43.49 -23.25
CA SER A 17 -40.01 -42.89 -21.93
C SER A 17 -38.73 -42.79 -21.09
N TRP A 18 -37.75 -43.65 -21.37
CA TRP A 18 -36.42 -43.64 -20.76
C TRP A 18 -35.60 -42.42 -21.19
N ALA A 19 -35.58 -42.07 -22.48
CA ALA A 19 -34.84 -40.91 -22.98
C ALA A 19 -35.36 -39.58 -22.38
N ARG A 20 -36.67 -39.48 -22.15
CA ARG A 20 -37.29 -38.31 -21.48
C ARG A 20 -36.89 -38.22 -20.01
N ARG A 21 -36.78 -39.35 -19.30
CA ARG A 21 -36.32 -39.38 -17.91
C ARG A 21 -34.83 -39.05 -17.81
N VAL A 22 -34.00 -39.56 -18.73
CA VAL A 22 -32.56 -39.27 -18.77
C VAL A 22 -32.31 -37.79 -19.08
N LEU A 23 -33.03 -37.19 -20.04
CA LEU A 23 -32.92 -35.75 -20.31
C LEU A 23 -33.38 -34.88 -19.14
N ALA A 24 -34.42 -35.29 -18.42
CA ALA A 24 -34.86 -34.58 -17.22
C ALA A 24 -33.82 -34.66 -16.10
N VAL A 25 -33.21 -35.84 -15.89
CA VAL A 25 -32.13 -36.03 -14.92
C VAL A 25 -30.87 -35.26 -15.32
N LEU A 26 -30.48 -35.30 -16.60
CA LEU A 26 -29.34 -34.52 -17.10
C LEU A 26 -29.59 -33.02 -17.00
N GLY A 27 -30.80 -32.53 -17.30
CA GLY A 27 -31.18 -31.13 -17.11
C GLY A 27 -31.13 -30.73 -15.64
N PHE A 28 -31.61 -31.58 -14.73
CA PHE A 28 -31.53 -31.36 -13.30
C PHE A 28 -30.07 -31.34 -12.79
N LEU A 29 -29.24 -32.27 -13.26
CA LEU A 29 -27.81 -32.29 -12.96
C LEU A 29 -27.08 -31.08 -13.54
N PHE A 30 -27.48 -30.58 -14.71
CA PHE A 30 -26.91 -29.37 -15.31
C PHE A 30 -27.31 -28.12 -14.53
N ILE A 31 -28.54 -28.06 -14.00
CA ILE A 31 -28.98 -27.00 -13.09
C ILE A 31 -28.20 -27.06 -11.77
N ILE A 32 -27.99 -28.24 -11.19
CA ILE A 32 -27.14 -28.42 -10.00
C ILE A 32 -25.71 -28.00 -10.30
N TYR A 33 -25.14 -28.46 -11.41
CA TYR A 33 -23.79 -28.09 -11.85
C TYR A 33 -23.68 -26.57 -12.06
N TRP A 34 -24.69 -25.95 -12.67
CA TRP A 34 -24.76 -24.51 -12.85
C TRP A 34 -24.87 -23.79 -11.51
N TYR A 35 -25.69 -24.25 -10.56
CA TYR A 35 -25.79 -23.68 -9.21
C TYR A 35 -24.55 -23.92 -8.34
N MET A 36 -23.79 -24.99 -8.58
CA MET A 36 -22.52 -25.27 -7.91
C MET A 36 -21.34 -24.52 -8.54
N SER A 37 -21.35 -24.32 -9.86
CA SER A 37 -20.30 -23.65 -10.65
C SER A 37 -20.48 -22.12 -10.65
N SER A 38 -21.73 -21.64 -10.70
CA SER A 38 -22.04 -20.24 -10.49
C SER A 38 -22.00 -19.94 -8.98
N GLY A 39 -20.85 -19.44 -8.53
CA GLY A 39 -20.67 -18.36 -7.56
C GLY A 39 -21.42 -18.36 -6.21
N PRO A 40 -22.73 -18.06 -6.13
CA PRO A 40 -23.31 -17.56 -4.88
C PRO A 40 -23.43 -18.60 -3.77
N MET A 41 -23.80 -19.85 -4.07
CA MET A 41 -24.02 -20.86 -3.02
C MET A 41 -22.69 -21.48 -2.52
N TYR A 42 -21.69 -21.62 -3.39
CA TYR A 42 -20.34 -22.03 -2.98
C TYR A 42 -19.69 -20.97 -2.08
N LYS A 43 -19.89 -19.66 -2.37
CA LYS A 43 -19.47 -18.56 -1.48
C LYS A 43 -20.24 -18.54 -0.15
N PHE A 44 -21.49 -18.97 -0.12
CA PHE A 44 -22.31 -19.00 1.10
C PHE A 44 -21.92 -20.15 2.05
N TRP A 45 -21.38 -21.25 1.53
CA TRP A 45 -20.87 -22.36 2.36
C TRP A 45 -19.38 -22.27 2.69
N TYR A 46 -18.58 -21.56 1.89
CA TYR A 46 -17.12 -21.43 2.09
C TYR A 46 -16.63 -20.07 2.59
N SER A 47 -17.51 -19.10 2.94
CA SER A 47 -17.06 -18.00 3.80
C SER A 47 -16.84 -18.56 5.21
N GLY A 48 -15.62 -19.03 5.48
CA GLY A 48 -15.22 -19.59 6.77
C GLY A 48 -15.33 -18.54 7.86
N GLN A 49 -16.51 -18.37 8.45
CA GLN A 49 -16.61 -17.69 9.74
C GLN A 49 -15.71 -18.47 10.72
N PRO A 50 -14.86 -17.78 11.50
CA PRO A 50 -14.00 -18.43 12.48
C PRO A 50 -14.92 -19.14 13.48
N ARG A 51 -14.88 -20.48 13.46
CA ARG A 51 -15.76 -21.34 14.26
C ARG A 51 -15.34 -21.28 15.72
N GLY A 52 -16.31 -21.18 16.63
CA GLY A 52 -16.10 -21.23 18.09
C GLY A 52 -16.03 -19.86 18.78
N ALA A 53 -16.10 -19.87 20.12
CA ALA A 53 -16.08 -18.66 20.96
C ALA A 53 -14.87 -17.72 20.70
N PRO A 54 -13.63 -18.22 20.52
CA PRO A 54 -12.50 -17.36 20.15
C PRO A 54 -12.67 -16.65 18.80
N GLY A 55 -13.32 -17.31 17.83
CA GLY A 55 -13.58 -16.73 16.52
C GLY A 55 -14.53 -15.53 16.58
N ALA A 56 -15.60 -15.65 17.36
CA ALA A 56 -16.54 -14.55 17.60
C ALA A 56 -15.90 -13.38 18.38
N CYS A 57 -15.02 -13.68 19.35
CA CYS A 57 -14.20 -12.66 20.02
C CYS A 57 -13.33 -11.91 19.00
N LEU A 58 -12.61 -12.65 18.15
CA LEU A 58 -11.70 -12.05 17.18
C LEU A 58 -12.45 -11.16 16.20
N GLN A 59 -13.59 -11.63 15.66
CA GLN A 59 -14.44 -10.82 14.79
C GLN A 59 -14.92 -9.52 15.44
N THR A 60 -15.16 -9.53 16.76
CA THR A 60 -15.56 -8.33 17.50
C THR A 60 -14.38 -7.35 17.57
N GLN A 61 -13.18 -7.85 17.86
CA GLN A 61 -11.96 -7.04 17.94
C GLN A 61 -11.50 -6.50 16.58
N THR A 62 -11.73 -7.25 15.49
CA THR A 62 -11.30 -6.90 14.13
C THR A 62 -12.41 -6.32 13.27
N LYS A 63 -13.59 -6.04 13.84
CA LYS A 63 -14.81 -5.61 13.12
C LYS A 63 -14.56 -4.47 12.14
N GLN A 64 -13.72 -3.50 12.52
CA GLN A 64 -13.45 -2.30 11.71
C GLN A 64 -12.36 -2.52 10.66
N TRP A 65 -11.54 -3.56 10.77
CA TRP A 65 -10.36 -3.75 9.91
C TRP A 65 -10.74 -3.88 8.45
N LYS A 66 -11.85 -4.58 8.15
CA LYS A 66 -12.33 -4.73 6.78
C LYS A 66 -12.69 -3.40 6.13
N ALA A 67 -13.42 -2.53 6.85
CA ALA A 67 -13.81 -1.22 6.34
C ALA A 67 -12.59 -0.28 6.17
N LEU A 68 -11.57 -0.43 7.02
CA LEU A 68 -10.31 0.29 6.87
C LEU A 68 -9.46 -0.24 5.72
N ALA A 69 -9.47 -1.56 5.49
CA ALA A 69 -8.79 -2.19 4.36
C ALA A 69 -9.42 -1.80 3.03
N GLU A 70 -10.75 -1.73 2.94
CA GLU A 70 -11.46 -1.22 1.75
C GLU A 70 -11.14 0.25 1.45
N LYS A 71 -10.74 1.04 2.46
CA LYS A 71 -10.24 2.42 2.29
C LYS A 71 -8.75 2.49 1.97
N GLY A 72 -8.03 1.37 2.01
CA GLY A 72 -6.59 1.31 1.82
C GLY A 72 -5.79 1.83 3.02
N ASP A 73 -6.38 1.95 4.21
CA ASP A 73 -5.71 2.41 5.44
C ASP A 73 -5.07 1.27 6.24
N VAL A 74 -5.54 0.04 6.01
CA VAL A 74 -5.10 -1.17 6.72
C VAL A 74 -4.81 -2.28 5.72
N MET A 75 -3.67 -2.96 5.89
CA MET A 75 -3.39 -4.22 5.21
C MET A 75 -3.56 -5.38 6.18
N ILE A 76 -4.47 -6.30 5.87
CA ILE A 76 -4.66 -7.54 6.63
C ILE A 76 -3.59 -8.55 6.18
N VAL A 77 -2.69 -8.93 7.08
CA VAL A 77 -1.60 -9.88 6.80
C VAL A 77 -2.06 -11.31 7.04
N ALA A 78 -2.77 -11.53 8.15
CA ALA A 78 -3.29 -12.82 8.54
C ALA A 78 -4.65 -12.64 9.22
N HIS A 79 -5.67 -13.36 8.74
CA HIS A 79 -6.98 -13.43 9.37
C HIS A 79 -7.62 -14.81 9.14
N PRO A 80 -8.19 -15.49 10.15
CA PRO A 80 -8.68 -16.88 9.99
C PRO A 80 -9.84 -17.05 9.00
N SER A 81 -10.59 -15.98 8.70
CA SER A 81 -11.72 -15.99 7.76
C SER A 81 -11.37 -15.59 6.33
N GLU A 82 -10.12 -15.23 6.08
CA GLU A 82 -9.65 -14.85 4.75
C GLU A 82 -8.56 -15.85 4.34
N GLU A 83 -8.64 -16.37 3.10
CA GLU A 83 -7.48 -17.07 2.55
C GLU A 83 -6.28 -16.12 2.61
N ALA A 84 -5.13 -16.62 3.08
CA ALA A 84 -3.92 -15.85 3.26
C ALA A 84 -3.47 -15.22 1.92
N LYS A 85 -4.01 -14.04 1.61
CA LYS A 85 -3.53 -13.16 0.54
C LYS A 85 -2.28 -12.48 1.06
N LEU A 86 -1.22 -13.24 1.30
CA LEU A 86 0.03 -12.69 1.80
C LEU A 86 0.58 -11.72 0.75
N GLN A 87 0.46 -10.41 1.00
CA GLN A 87 1.10 -9.36 0.23
C GLN A 87 2.18 -8.69 1.09
N GLY A 88 3.18 -9.46 1.52
CA GLY A 88 4.41 -8.94 2.12
C GLY A 88 4.63 -9.13 3.62
N PRO A 89 5.80 -8.72 4.12
CA PRO A 89 6.22 -8.95 5.51
C PRO A 89 5.46 -8.04 6.49
N ALA A 90 5.14 -8.56 7.68
CA ALA A 90 4.64 -7.76 8.79
C ALA A 90 5.78 -6.90 9.37
N ALA A 91 6.14 -5.81 8.68
CA ALA A 91 7.29 -4.97 9.00
C ALA A 91 6.90 -3.57 9.53
N VAL A 92 7.58 -3.12 10.58
CA VAL A 92 7.56 -1.70 11.05
C VAL A 92 8.96 -1.12 11.01
N GLY A 93 9.08 0.15 10.66
CA GLY A 93 10.38 0.81 10.66
C GLY A 93 10.30 2.33 10.64
N ASN A 94 11.45 2.97 10.89
CA ASN A 94 11.60 4.41 10.89
C ASN A 94 12.84 4.90 10.11
N GLY A 95 13.48 4.04 9.32
CA GLY A 95 14.73 4.33 8.59
C GLY A 95 16.02 4.01 9.34
N HIS A 96 15.96 3.89 10.66
CA HIS A 96 17.07 3.43 11.50
C HIS A 96 16.85 1.99 11.96
N ILE A 97 15.63 1.71 12.41
CA ILE A 97 15.14 0.40 12.87
C ILE A 97 14.15 -0.13 11.84
N LEU A 98 14.25 -1.42 11.52
CA LEU A 98 13.24 -2.16 10.77
C LEU A 98 13.05 -3.53 11.43
N VAL A 99 11.81 -3.86 11.80
CA VAL A 99 11.47 -5.07 12.55
C VAL A 99 10.46 -5.89 11.76
N ASP A 100 10.81 -7.14 11.44
CA ASP A 100 9.83 -8.13 10.98
C ASP A 100 9.16 -8.76 12.20
N VAL A 101 7.91 -8.36 12.46
CA VAL A 101 7.12 -8.82 13.61
C VAL A 101 6.80 -10.31 13.48
N GLY A 102 6.59 -10.80 12.26
CA GLY A 102 6.28 -12.21 12.02
C GLY A 102 7.45 -13.15 12.27
N LYS A 103 8.68 -12.68 12.02
CA LYS A 103 9.92 -13.48 12.19
C LYS A 103 10.74 -13.12 13.44
N ASN A 104 10.37 -12.07 14.18
CA ASN A 104 11.17 -11.51 15.28
C ASN A 104 12.62 -11.20 14.86
N THR A 105 12.79 -10.57 13.70
CA THR A 105 14.12 -10.16 13.21
C THR A 105 14.26 -8.65 13.23
N LEU A 106 15.37 -8.18 13.80
CA LEU A 106 15.75 -6.77 13.86
C LEU A 106 16.81 -6.48 12.79
N TRP A 107 16.50 -5.51 11.93
CA TRP A 107 17.39 -4.90 10.97
C TRP A 107 17.70 -3.47 11.42
N VAL A 108 18.97 -3.09 11.33
CA VAL A 108 19.43 -1.76 11.73
C VAL A 108 20.22 -1.11 10.62
N SER A 109 20.17 0.21 10.54
CA SER A 109 21.00 1.00 9.64
C SER A 109 21.93 1.92 10.42
N SER A 110 23.05 2.30 9.80
CA SER A 110 23.73 3.55 10.17
C SER A 110 23.41 4.59 9.11
N SER A 111 22.85 5.72 9.53
CA SER A 111 22.55 6.86 8.66
C SER A 111 21.67 6.55 7.42
N SER A 112 20.82 5.51 7.48
CA SER A 112 19.97 5.04 6.37
C SER A 112 20.69 4.80 5.04
N VAL A 113 21.94 4.32 5.09
CA VAL A 113 22.68 3.95 3.88
C VAL A 113 22.32 2.52 3.47
N SER A 114 22.50 1.58 4.38
CA SER A 114 22.22 0.15 4.22
C SER A 114 21.67 -0.44 5.51
N PHE A 115 20.81 -1.44 5.39
CA PHE A 115 20.27 -2.18 6.54
C PHE A 115 21.01 -3.50 6.72
N HIS A 116 21.25 -3.88 7.97
CA HIS A 116 21.92 -5.11 8.33
C HIS A 116 21.11 -5.89 9.36
N LEU A 117 20.96 -7.20 9.12
CA LEU A 117 20.29 -8.11 10.03
C LEU A 117 21.12 -8.29 11.31
N THR A 118 20.43 -8.30 12.45
CA THR A 118 21.02 -8.56 13.77
C THR A 118 20.54 -9.90 14.33
N ASP A 119 21.35 -10.52 15.18
CA ASP A 119 20.96 -11.72 15.94
C ASP A 119 20.18 -11.38 17.23
N TYR A 120 19.75 -10.14 17.42
CA TYR A 120 19.07 -9.68 18.64
C TYR A 120 17.54 -9.87 18.55
N PRO A 121 16.93 -10.71 19.40
CA PRO A 121 15.48 -10.88 19.43
C PRO A 121 14.80 -9.72 20.16
N LEU A 122 14.16 -8.82 19.42
CA LEU A 122 13.59 -7.59 19.98
C LEU A 122 12.23 -7.79 20.66
N LEU A 123 11.41 -8.72 20.16
CA LEU A 123 10.03 -8.87 20.62
C LEU A 123 9.93 -9.55 21.98
N THR A 124 8.96 -9.06 22.77
CA THR A 124 8.49 -9.77 23.96
C THR A 124 7.28 -10.62 23.61
N PHE A 125 7.19 -11.83 24.17
CA PHE A 125 6.08 -12.74 23.95
C PHE A 125 5.26 -12.93 25.22
N VAL A 126 3.94 -12.82 25.07
CA VAL A 126 2.96 -13.08 26.13
C VAL A 126 2.29 -14.41 25.87
N LYS A 127 2.48 -15.36 26.79
CA LYS A 127 1.94 -16.72 26.68
C LYS A 127 1.09 -17.07 27.89
N HIS A 128 0.07 -17.89 27.67
CA HIS A 128 -0.75 -18.46 28.73
C HIS A 128 -0.62 -19.99 28.70
N SER A 129 -0.31 -20.58 29.85
CA SER A 129 0.10 -21.99 29.97
C SER A 129 -1.07 -23.00 29.98
N GLY A 130 -2.31 -22.54 29.77
CA GLY A 130 -3.53 -23.38 29.79
C GLY A 130 -4.54 -23.06 28.70
N THR A 131 -4.10 -22.57 27.54
CA THR A 131 -5.00 -22.18 26.44
C THR A 131 -5.62 -23.41 25.76
N SER A 132 -6.95 -23.50 25.72
CA SER A 132 -7.66 -24.62 25.07
C SER A 132 -7.78 -24.42 23.55
N SER A 133 -7.99 -23.18 23.13
CA SER A 133 -8.06 -22.80 21.71
C SER A 133 -7.71 -21.31 21.56
N GLU A 134 -6.95 -20.99 20.52
CA GLU A 134 -6.46 -19.65 20.21
C GLU A 134 -6.69 -19.35 18.74
N VAL A 135 -7.16 -18.15 18.45
CA VAL A 135 -7.20 -17.59 17.10
C VAL A 135 -6.54 -16.22 17.12
N HIS A 136 -5.88 -15.87 16.03
CA HIS A 136 -5.20 -14.59 15.93
C HIS A 136 -5.43 -13.94 14.58
N ALA A 137 -5.27 -12.61 14.55
CA ALA A 137 -5.20 -11.83 13.34
C ALA A 137 -4.11 -10.76 13.46
N THR A 138 -3.50 -10.41 12.33
CA THR A 138 -2.45 -9.40 12.25
C THR A 138 -2.73 -8.47 11.08
N ALA A 139 -2.63 -7.17 11.33
CA ALA A 139 -2.81 -6.15 10.32
C ALA A 139 -1.80 -5.01 10.49
N VAL A 140 -1.42 -4.40 9.36
CA VAL A 140 -0.56 -3.22 9.30
C VAL A 140 -1.46 -2.00 9.12
N PHE A 141 -1.36 -1.02 10.01
CA PHE A 141 -2.11 0.23 9.98
C PHE A 141 -1.23 1.30 9.34
N LEU A 142 -1.44 1.56 8.04
CA LEU A 142 -0.51 2.32 7.22
C LEU A 142 -0.38 3.77 7.68
N ARG A 143 -1.51 4.43 7.99
CA ARG A 143 -1.55 5.81 8.48
C ARG A 143 -1.16 5.98 9.94
N GLU A 144 -1.17 4.91 10.71
CA GLU A 144 -0.76 4.92 12.12
C GLU A 144 0.72 4.52 12.28
N GLY A 145 1.33 3.91 11.26
CA GLY A 145 2.73 3.49 11.31
C GLY A 145 3.02 2.26 12.16
N LEU A 146 1.99 1.45 12.45
CA LEU A 146 2.09 0.35 13.41
C LEU A 146 1.55 -0.97 12.86
N ILE A 147 1.95 -2.05 13.52
CA ILE A 147 1.37 -3.37 13.33
C ILE A 147 0.57 -3.72 14.57
N ARG A 148 -0.63 -4.24 14.36
CA ARG A 148 -1.51 -4.72 15.42
C ARG A 148 -1.74 -6.21 15.26
N THR A 149 -1.42 -6.96 16.31
CA THR A 149 -1.78 -8.37 16.45
C THR A 149 -2.84 -8.50 17.52
N VAL A 150 -3.92 -9.22 17.22
CA VAL A 150 -4.97 -9.54 18.19
C VAL A 150 -5.05 -11.05 18.31
N ARG A 151 -4.99 -11.55 19.54
CA ARG A 151 -5.11 -12.96 19.88
C ARG A 151 -6.31 -13.11 20.81
N CYS A 152 -7.30 -13.90 20.40
CA CYS A 152 -8.43 -14.28 21.26
C CYS A 152 -8.23 -15.72 21.67
N MET A 153 -8.24 -15.95 22.97
CA MET A 153 -7.99 -17.26 23.56
C MET A 153 -9.10 -17.64 24.53
N GLN A 154 -9.43 -18.92 24.48
CA GLN A 154 -10.31 -19.57 25.43
C GLN A 154 -9.45 -20.37 26.41
N ILE A 155 -9.70 -20.16 27.69
CA ILE A 155 -8.87 -20.69 28.79
C ILE A 155 -9.42 -22.02 29.30
N GLU A 156 -10.74 -22.19 29.32
CA GLU A 156 -11.41 -23.45 29.67
C GLU A 156 -12.59 -23.69 28.70
N LYS A 157 -13.18 -24.89 28.72
CA LYS A 157 -14.33 -25.30 27.88
C LYS A 157 -15.65 -24.57 28.25
N SER A 158 -15.66 -23.24 28.23
CA SER A 158 -16.88 -22.41 28.22
C SER A 158 -17.26 -22.07 26.77
N ASP A 159 -18.46 -22.42 26.33
CA ASP A 159 -18.94 -22.12 24.97
C ASP A 159 -19.31 -20.63 24.76
N SER A 160 -19.13 -19.78 25.79
CA SER A 160 -19.48 -18.36 25.75
C SER A 160 -18.36 -17.50 25.16
N ALA A 161 -18.63 -16.83 24.03
CA ALA A 161 -17.76 -15.82 23.47
C ALA A 161 -17.55 -14.60 24.39
N ARG A 162 -18.42 -14.40 25.39
CA ARG A 162 -18.32 -13.28 26.36
C ARG A 162 -17.22 -13.46 27.39
N ASP A 163 -16.73 -14.69 27.59
CA ASP A 163 -15.67 -14.99 28.56
C ASP A 163 -14.29 -15.12 27.90
N CYS A 164 -14.18 -14.78 26.62
CA CYS A 164 -12.95 -14.93 25.86
C CYS A 164 -11.95 -13.83 26.21
N VAL A 165 -10.73 -14.23 26.55
CA VAL A 165 -9.65 -13.30 26.88
C VAL A 165 -8.95 -12.87 25.61
N SER A 166 -8.76 -11.56 25.44
CA SER A 166 -8.06 -10.98 24.29
C SER A 166 -6.74 -10.35 24.68
N VAL A 167 -5.71 -10.61 23.88
CA VAL A 167 -4.41 -9.96 23.94
C VAL A 167 -4.21 -9.18 22.66
N ARG A 168 -4.10 -7.86 22.77
CA ARG A 168 -3.78 -6.95 21.67
C ARG A 168 -2.36 -6.43 21.84
N GLU A 169 -1.57 -6.54 20.79
CA GLU A 169 -0.19 -6.09 20.75
C GLU A 169 0.01 -5.13 19.60
N ASP A 170 0.48 -3.93 19.91
CA ASP A 170 0.82 -2.89 18.93
C ASP A 170 2.33 -2.71 18.89
N TYR A 171 2.92 -2.77 17.70
CA TYR A 171 4.36 -2.67 17.47
C TYR A 171 4.64 -1.47 16.58
N PHE A 172 5.60 -0.62 16.93
CA PHE A 172 6.06 0.47 16.06
C PHE A 172 7.49 0.91 16.36
N ALA A 173 8.18 1.38 15.32
CA ALA A 173 9.42 2.14 15.45
C ALA A 173 9.09 3.63 15.45
N HIS A 174 9.47 4.35 16.50
CA HIS A 174 9.05 5.74 16.70
C HIS A 174 9.59 6.63 15.58
N ARG A 175 8.75 7.55 15.06
CA ARG A 175 9.04 8.23 13.80
C ARG A 175 9.98 9.42 13.95
N SER A 176 9.77 10.23 14.98
CA SER A 176 10.65 11.37 15.35
C SER A 176 11.81 10.97 16.28
N ARG A 177 11.88 9.71 16.73
CA ARG A 177 12.91 9.24 17.66
C ARG A 177 13.58 8.01 17.04
N PRO A 178 14.63 8.19 16.23
CA PRO A 178 15.18 7.13 15.39
C PRO A 178 15.57 5.86 16.16
N HIS A 179 16.01 5.99 17.40
CA HIS A 179 16.49 4.87 18.22
C HIS A 179 15.38 4.15 18.99
N VAL A 180 14.15 4.65 19.01
CA VAL A 180 13.10 4.14 19.91
C VAL A 180 12.20 3.15 19.20
N TYR A 181 12.08 1.95 19.77
CA TYR A 181 11.10 0.94 19.43
C TYR A 181 10.12 0.73 20.58
N VAL A 182 8.85 0.54 20.26
CA VAL A 182 7.77 0.35 21.25
C VAL A 182 6.91 -0.85 20.90
N GLN A 183 6.62 -1.66 21.92
CA GLN A 183 5.60 -2.71 21.89
C GLN A 183 4.61 -2.46 23.04
N ARG A 184 3.33 -2.21 22.72
CA ARG A 184 2.25 -2.07 23.71
C ARG A 184 1.47 -3.37 23.80
N ILE A 185 1.19 -3.81 25.02
CA ILE A 185 0.43 -5.03 25.29
C ILE A 185 -0.80 -4.63 26.11
N HIS A 186 -1.97 -4.93 25.56
CA HIS A 186 -3.25 -4.74 26.21
C HIS A 186 -3.94 -6.09 26.36
N ILE A 187 -4.29 -6.46 27.59
CA ILE A 187 -4.97 -7.72 27.91
C ILE A 187 -6.33 -7.40 28.51
N THR A 188 -7.39 -7.92 27.91
CA THR A 188 -8.75 -7.77 28.42
C THR A 188 -9.22 -9.11 28.97
N ASN A 189 -9.59 -9.16 30.25
CA ASN A 189 -10.14 -10.36 30.89
C ASN A 189 -11.63 -10.15 31.23
N PRO A 190 -12.55 -10.49 30.32
CA PRO A 190 -13.98 -10.37 30.59
C PRO A 190 -14.52 -11.55 31.40
N SER A 191 -13.70 -12.53 31.79
CA SER A 191 -14.15 -13.69 32.57
C SER A 191 -14.37 -13.35 34.05
N ASP A 192 -14.98 -14.28 34.79
CA ASP A 192 -15.18 -14.18 36.25
C ASP A 192 -13.98 -14.69 37.05
N ARG A 193 -12.84 -14.98 36.41
CA ARG A 193 -11.67 -15.60 37.05
C ARG A 193 -10.38 -14.83 36.79
N VAL A 194 -9.40 -15.03 37.65
CA VAL A 194 -8.04 -14.49 37.44
C VAL A 194 -7.33 -15.30 36.36
N VAL A 195 -6.65 -14.61 35.45
CA VAL A 195 -5.88 -15.23 34.37
C VAL A 195 -4.41 -14.83 34.49
N ALA A 196 -3.51 -15.81 34.37
CA ALA A 196 -2.08 -15.59 34.54
C ALA A 196 -1.31 -15.74 33.22
N PHE A 197 -0.56 -14.72 32.85
CA PHE A 197 0.29 -14.70 31.66
C PHE A 197 1.76 -14.72 32.04
N ASP A 198 2.53 -15.51 31.29
CA ASP A 198 3.98 -15.51 31.34
C ASP A 198 4.50 -14.58 30.24
N ILE A 199 5.32 -13.61 30.67
CA ILE A 199 5.95 -12.62 29.80
C ILE A 199 7.41 -13.00 29.67
N SER A 200 7.84 -13.25 28.43
CA SER A 200 9.22 -13.65 28.14
C SER A 200 9.79 -12.87 26.99
N THR A 201 10.96 -12.28 27.20
CA THR A 201 11.85 -11.83 26.13
C THR A 201 12.63 -13.06 25.67
N GLN A 202 12.64 -13.36 24.36
CA GLN A 202 13.53 -14.40 23.85
C GLN A 202 14.98 -14.02 24.22
N LYS A 203 15.72 -14.93 24.84
CA LYS A 203 17.15 -14.72 25.02
C LYS A 203 17.83 -14.90 23.66
N PRO A 204 18.87 -14.12 23.34
CA PRO A 204 19.72 -14.41 22.19
C PRO A 204 20.13 -15.89 22.22
N LEU A 205 20.10 -16.56 21.06
CA LEU A 205 20.44 -17.98 20.95
C LEU A 205 21.82 -18.26 21.58
N ALA A 206 22.04 -19.46 22.13
CA ALA A 206 23.34 -19.84 22.68
C ALA A 206 24.42 -19.72 21.58
N GLY A 207 25.43 -18.86 21.78
CA GLY A 207 26.43 -18.49 20.77
C GLY A 207 26.19 -17.15 20.06
N ALA A 208 25.07 -16.47 20.34
CA ALA A 208 24.78 -15.14 19.81
C ALA A 208 25.84 -14.11 20.26
N LYS A 209 26.19 -13.19 19.34
CA LYS A 209 27.24 -12.17 19.53
C LYS A 209 26.83 -11.03 20.46
N PHE A 210 25.88 -11.24 21.38
CA PHE A 210 25.36 -10.23 22.30
C PHE A 210 25.64 -10.59 23.76
N SER A 211 26.29 -9.69 24.49
CA SER A 211 26.36 -9.73 25.95
C SER A 211 25.26 -8.86 26.54
N SER A 212 24.67 -9.25 27.67
CA SER A 212 23.64 -8.45 28.35
C SER A 212 23.97 -8.27 29.83
N SER A 213 23.83 -7.04 30.32
CA SER A 213 23.88 -6.68 31.73
C SER A 213 22.53 -6.10 32.18
N VAL A 214 22.28 -6.08 33.49
CA VAL A 214 21.14 -5.37 34.07
C VAL A 214 21.66 -4.04 34.61
N GLU A 215 21.11 -2.95 34.11
CA GLU A 215 21.36 -1.62 34.64
C GLU A 215 20.26 -1.26 35.63
N LYS A 216 20.67 -0.73 36.79
CA LYS A 216 19.76 -0.20 37.81
C LYS A 216 20.14 1.25 38.08
N VAL A 217 19.24 2.17 37.78
CA VAL A 217 19.41 3.59 38.04
C VAL A 217 18.18 4.07 38.79
N GLN A 218 18.35 4.46 40.06
CA GLN A 218 17.25 4.75 40.98
C GLN A 218 16.29 3.54 41.09
N ASP A 219 14.98 3.76 40.91
CA ASP A 219 13.93 2.73 40.93
C ASP A 219 13.70 2.08 39.54
N ARG A 220 14.49 2.45 38.54
CA ARG A 220 14.33 1.99 37.16
C ARG A 220 15.35 0.93 36.82
N GLN A 221 14.89 -0.13 36.15
CA GLN A 221 15.73 -1.23 35.70
C GLN A 221 15.49 -1.49 34.21
N PHE A 222 16.58 -1.74 33.49
CA PHE A 222 16.55 -2.13 32.09
C PHE A 222 17.73 -3.06 31.78
N PHE A 223 17.59 -3.86 30.74
CA PHE A 223 18.67 -4.68 30.21
C PHE A 223 19.48 -3.85 29.23
N LEU A 224 20.81 -3.89 29.34
CA LEU A 224 21.72 -3.29 28.39
C LEU A 224 22.45 -4.41 27.65
N SER A 225 22.13 -4.56 26.37
CA SER A 225 22.70 -5.58 25.50
C SER A 225 23.66 -4.95 24.50
N SER A 226 24.84 -5.54 24.29
CA SER A 226 25.85 -5.07 23.34
C SER A 226 26.28 -6.20 22.44
N GLY A 227 26.32 -5.96 21.13
CA GLY A 227 26.76 -6.95 20.15
C GLY A 227 27.34 -6.33 18.89
N ARG A 228 27.72 -7.19 17.94
CA ARG A 228 28.37 -6.80 16.69
C ARG A 228 27.76 -7.52 15.50
N VAL A 229 27.59 -6.78 14.41
CA VAL A 229 27.18 -7.29 13.10
C VAL A 229 28.39 -7.27 12.18
N SER A 230 28.71 -8.42 11.59
CA SER A 230 29.85 -8.57 10.68
C SER A 230 29.45 -8.13 9.27
N LEU A 231 30.24 -7.27 8.65
CA LEU A 231 30.04 -6.77 7.29
C LEU A 231 30.98 -7.48 6.31
N GLU A 232 30.65 -7.46 5.02
CA GLU A 232 31.41 -8.17 3.97
C GLU A 232 32.87 -7.66 3.85
N ASP A 233 33.10 -6.38 4.13
CA ASP A 233 34.42 -5.72 4.03
C ASP A 233 35.35 -5.99 5.24
N GLY A 234 35.03 -6.96 6.11
CA GLY A 234 35.77 -7.24 7.34
C GLY A 234 35.58 -6.20 8.46
N LYS A 235 34.85 -5.11 8.19
CA LYS A 235 34.39 -4.13 9.18
C LYS A 235 33.27 -4.70 10.05
N SER A 236 33.08 -4.12 11.21
CA SER A 236 31.98 -4.47 12.11
C SER A 236 31.14 -3.25 12.45
N MET A 237 29.83 -3.44 12.48
CA MET A 237 28.89 -2.48 13.05
C MET A 237 28.58 -2.88 14.49
N LEU A 238 28.73 -1.95 15.42
CA LEU A 238 28.36 -2.17 16.81
C LEU A 238 26.89 -1.87 17.03
N VAL A 239 26.23 -2.67 17.85
CA VAL A 239 24.82 -2.50 18.19
C VAL A 239 24.67 -2.55 19.70
N VAL A 240 24.03 -1.53 20.28
CA VAL A 240 23.68 -1.48 21.70
C VAL A 240 22.18 -1.32 21.82
N VAL A 241 21.55 -2.19 22.62
CA VAL A 241 20.11 -2.19 22.85
C VAL A 241 19.84 -2.07 24.35
N ALA A 242 19.14 -1.02 24.75
CA ALA A 242 18.64 -0.84 26.11
C ALA A 242 17.14 -1.14 26.13
N THR A 243 16.71 -2.20 26.84
CA THR A 243 15.31 -2.66 26.84
C THR A 243 14.72 -2.62 28.24
N LYS A 244 13.52 -2.04 28.40
CA LYS A 244 12.82 -1.95 29.69
C LYS A 244 12.69 -3.34 30.32
N LYS A 245 13.11 -3.47 31.58
CA LYS A 245 12.90 -4.71 32.33
C LYS A 245 11.47 -4.77 32.83
N VAL A 246 10.81 -5.91 32.63
CA VAL A 246 9.44 -6.15 33.06
C VAL A 246 9.33 -7.36 33.98
N VAL A 247 8.17 -7.49 34.61
CA VAL A 247 7.81 -8.69 35.38
C VAL A 247 7.66 -9.90 34.45
N SER A 248 8.10 -11.07 34.91
CA SER A 248 8.03 -12.31 34.13
C SER A 248 6.63 -12.94 34.12
N ARG A 249 5.77 -12.54 35.04
CA ARG A 249 4.41 -13.08 35.17
C ARG A 249 3.45 -11.98 35.59
N VAL A 250 2.29 -11.94 34.94
CA VAL A 250 1.21 -10.99 35.20
C VAL A 250 -0.06 -11.76 35.51
N GLN A 251 -0.82 -11.29 36.51
CA GLN A 251 -2.15 -11.80 36.82
C GLN A 251 -3.17 -10.70 36.52
N VAL A 252 -4.14 -11.02 35.67
CA VAL A 252 -5.22 -10.10 35.29
C VAL A 252 -6.49 -10.53 36.01
N SER A 253 -7.04 -9.63 36.82
CA SER A 253 -8.24 -9.86 37.62
C SER A 253 -9.50 -10.09 36.75
N PRO A 254 -10.57 -10.67 37.31
CA PRO A 254 -11.86 -10.77 36.64
C PRO A 254 -12.38 -9.39 36.23
N LYS A 255 -13.05 -9.30 35.07
CA LYS A 255 -13.66 -8.07 34.54
C LYS A 255 -12.72 -6.86 34.53
N SER A 256 -11.43 -7.09 34.33
CA SER A 256 -10.43 -6.04 34.33
C SER A 256 -9.56 -6.09 33.08
N GLU A 257 -8.79 -5.01 32.91
CA GLU A 257 -7.83 -4.83 31.83
C GLU A 257 -6.43 -4.66 32.41
N PHE A 258 -5.43 -4.97 31.59
CA PHE A 258 -4.02 -4.79 31.92
C PHE A 258 -3.30 -4.18 30.72
N ASP A 259 -2.55 -3.10 30.96
CA ASP A 259 -1.75 -2.41 29.98
C ASP A 259 -0.28 -2.41 30.40
N GLU A 260 0.61 -2.80 29.50
CA GLU A 260 2.05 -2.68 29.69
C GLU A 260 2.70 -2.20 28.40
N THR A 261 3.73 -1.36 28.55
CA THR A 261 4.49 -0.83 27.41
C THR A 261 5.95 -1.19 27.55
N PHE A 262 6.44 -1.87 26.53
CA PHE A 262 7.82 -2.28 26.34
C PHE A 262 8.48 -1.26 25.43
N VAL A 263 9.61 -0.76 25.88
CA VAL A 263 10.40 0.22 25.13
C VAL A 263 11.82 -0.30 25.02
N SER A 264 12.38 -0.19 23.83
CA SER A 264 13.78 -0.46 23.53
C SER A 264 14.41 0.73 22.84
N VAL A 265 15.62 1.09 23.27
CA VAL A 265 16.47 2.10 22.63
C VAL A 265 17.63 1.41 21.93
N ILE A 266 17.78 1.63 20.63
CA ILE A 266 18.70 0.89 19.75
C ILE A 266 19.67 1.87 19.08
N TYR A 267 20.93 1.82 19.51
CA TYR A 267 22.03 2.59 18.94
C TYR A 267 22.93 1.71 18.08
N THR A 268 23.42 2.27 16.98
CA THR A 268 24.40 1.64 16.10
C THR A 268 25.60 2.55 15.86
N SER A 269 26.75 1.96 15.52
CA SER A 269 27.89 2.70 15.00
C SER A 269 27.89 2.72 13.48
N ASP A 270 28.64 3.65 12.89
CA ASP A 270 29.15 3.45 11.53
C ASP A 270 30.04 2.19 11.46
N PRO A 271 30.27 1.63 10.24
CA PRO A 271 31.21 0.54 10.04
C PRO A 271 32.62 0.90 10.52
N ILE A 272 33.12 0.18 11.53
CA ILE A 272 34.45 0.43 12.12
C ILE A 272 35.36 -0.81 12.07
N ASP A 273 36.66 -0.53 12.11
CA ASP A 273 37.71 -1.55 12.26
C ASP A 273 37.86 -2.01 13.72
N SER A 274 38.52 -3.14 13.93
CA SER A 274 38.64 -3.80 15.23
C SER A 274 39.37 -3.00 16.31
N GLY A 275 40.19 -1.99 15.95
CA GLY A 275 41.01 -1.24 16.90
C GLY A 275 40.27 -0.24 17.81
N LYS A 276 39.03 0.16 17.47
CA LYS A 276 38.26 1.19 18.21
C LYS A 276 36.98 0.65 18.88
N LEU A 277 36.86 -0.66 19.02
CA LEU A 277 35.61 -1.29 19.45
C LEU A 277 35.17 -0.86 20.86
N GLU A 278 36.06 -0.92 21.86
CA GLU A 278 35.67 -0.69 23.25
C GLU A 278 35.33 0.78 23.54
N GLU A 279 36.08 1.73 22.98
CA GLU A 279 35.79 3.16 23.07
C GLU A 279 34.41 3.47 22.46
N THR A 280 34.13 2.90 21.28
CA THR A 280 32.87 3.10 20.59
C THR A 280 31.71 2.45 21.35
N PHE A 281 31.88 1.23 21.87
CA PHE A 281 30.89 0.59 22.74
C PHE A 281 30.59 1.43 23.98
N SER A 282 31.62 1.97 24.65
CA SER A 282 31.43 2.83 25.83
C SER A 282 30.57 4.04 25.49
N LYS A 283 30.86 4.74 24.39
CA LYS A 283 30.06 5.89 23.90
C LYS A 283 28.61 5.50 23.60
N LEU A 284 28.40 4.40 22.87
CA LEU A 284 27.05 3.93 22.52
C LEU A 284 26.25 3.46 23.75
N ARG A 285 26.89 2.80 24.72
CA ARG A 285 26.26 2.38 25.99
C ARG A 285 25.79 3.57 26.80
N GLU A 286 26.62 4.61 26.93
CA GLU A 286 26.22 5.84 27.64
C GLU A 286 25.08 6.57 26.92
N ALA A 287 25.13 6.67 25.58
CA ALA A 287 24.05 7.27 24.80
C ALA A 287 22.72 6.50 24.95
N ALA A 288 22.74 5.18 24.78
CA ALA A 288 21.57 4.32 24.93
C ALA A 288 21.01 4.38 26.36
N LYS A 289 21.87 4.40 27.38
CA LYS A 289 21.48 4.56 28.79
C LYS A 289 20.80 5.90 29.04
N LYS A 290 21.37 6.98 28.53
CA LYS A 290 20.81 8.33 28.69
C LYS A 290 19.42 8.42 28.05
N GLU A 291 19.29 8.06 26.77
CA GLU A 291 18.00 8.13 26.06
C GLU A 291 16.97 7.17 26.67
N MET A 292 17.36 5.95 27.09
CA MET A 292 16.45 5.03 27.75
C MET A 292 15.85 5.63 29.04
N LEU A 293 16.67 6.31 29.84
CA LEU A 293 16.19 6.98 31.05
C LEU A 293 15.22 8.12 30.73
N GLU A 294 15.46 8.88 29.66
CA GLU A 294 14.57 9.94 29.18
C GLU A 294 13.23 9.37 28.70
N VAL A 295 13.25 8.35 27.84
CA VAL A 295 12.03 7.74 27.29
C VAL A 295 11.20 7.07 28.40
N MET A 296 11.83 6.44 29.39
CA MET A 296 11.11 5.91 30.57
C MET A 296 10.46 7.00 31.44
N ARG A 297 10.79 8.30 31.27
CA ARG A 297 10.10 9.43 31.96
C ARG A 297 8.89 9.93 31.19
N MET A 298 8.80 9.65 29.88
CA MET A 298 7.70 10.10 29.05
C MET A 298 6.42 9.33 29.35
N ARG A 299 5.26 9.94 29.08
CA ARG A 299 3.99 9.23 29.10
C ARG A 299 3.89 8.38 27.83
N VAL A 300 3.31 7.19 27.97
CA VAL A 300 3.14 6.25 26.85
C VAL A 300 2.23 6.86 25.78
N GLU A 301 1.22 7.60 26.20
CA GLU A 301 0.26 8.27 25.33
C GLU A 301 0.94 9.34 24.48
N ASP A 302 1.93 10.06 25.04
CA ASP A 302 2.66 11.09 24.30
C ASP A 302 3.50 10.43 23.17
N LEU A 303 4.25 9.37 23.47
CA LEU A 303 5.02 8.61 22.47
C LEU A 303 4.12 8.06 21.35
N PHE A 304 2.94 7.55 21.72
CA PHE A 304 2.02 6.98 20.75
C PHE A 304 1.39 8.05 19.86
N ASN A 305 0.90 9.15 20.46
CA ASN A 305 0.26 10.24 19.74
C ASN A 305 1.25 10.99 18.85
N GLU A 306 2.47 11.26 19.33
CA GLU A 306 3.54 11.86 18.52
C GLU A 306 3.81 11.01 17.27
N HIS A 307 3.98 9.70 17.44
CA HIS A 307 4.23 8.79 16.33
C HIS A 307 3.07 8.74 15.32
N GLN A 308 1.84 8.55 15.79
CA GLN A 308 0.66 8.44 14.93
C GLN A 308 0.38 9.74 14.17
N GLN A 309 0.54 10.89 14.83
CA GLN A 309 0.33 12.19 14.19
C GLN A 309 1.30 12.37 13.01
N ILE A 310 2.58 12.06 13.20
CA ILE A 310 3.58 12.18 12.13
C ILE A 310 3.27 11.24 10.96
N TRP A 311 2.84 10.00 11.23
CA TRP A 311 2.44 9.08 10.16
C TRP A 311 1.19 9.54 9.42
N SER A 312 0.21 10.08 10.15
CA SER A 312 -0.99 10.68 9.56
C SER A 312 -0.62 11.86 8.65
N ASP A 313 0.30 12.72 9.10
CA ASP A 313 0.79 13.88 8.36
C ASP A 313 1.56 13.47 7.10
N LEU A 314 2.39 12.42 7.17
CA LEU A 314 3.08 11.86 5.99
C LEU A 314 2.11 11.36 4.90
N PHE A 315 0.95 10.81 5.29
CA PHE A 315 -0.08 10.31 4.37
C PHE A 315 -1.13 11.36 3.96
N VAL A 316 -0.99 12.61 4.41
CA VAL A 316 -1.68 13.75 3.80
C VAL A 316 -1.30 13.82 2.33
N SER A 317 -0.02 13.63 2.03
CA SER A 317 0.48 13.41 0.68
C SER A 317 0.31 11.95 0.26
N GLY A 318 -0.06 11.70 -0.99
CA GLY A 318 -0.12 10.34 -1.51
C GLY A 318 -0.84 10.21 -2.85
N ILE A 319 -0.92 8.97 -3.32
CA ILE A 319 -1.54 8.61 -4.60
C ILE A 319 -2.81 7.81 -4.30
N GLU A 320 -3.90 8.13 -4.98
CA GLU A 320 -5.20 7.45 -4.85
C GLU A 320 -5.67 6.99 -6.23
N MET A 321 -5.90 5.69 -6.40
CA MET A 321 -6.46 5.13 -7.63
C MET A 321 -7.97 5.05 -7.53
N ARG A 322 -8.67 5.49 -8.57
CA ARG A 322 -10.15 5.46 -8.64
C ARG A 322 -10.66 4.47 -9.67
N LYS A 323 -10.17 4.56 -10.91
CA LYS A 323 -10.57 3.67 -12.01
C LYS A 323 -9.33 3.30 -12.81
N ILE A 324 -9.08 1.99 -12.90
CA ILE A 324 -7.98 1.41 -13.67
C ILE A 324 -8.58 0.73 -14.90
N LYS A 325 -8.04 1.02 -16.08
CA LYS A 325 -8.50 0.47 -17.37
C LYS A 325 -7.44 -0.34 -18.10
N ASP A 326 -6.17 -0.26 -17.72
CA ASP A 326 -5.10 -1.11 -18.24
C ASP A 326 -4.57 -2.10 -17.19
N ALA A 327 -3.78 -3.07 -17.65
CA ALA A 327 -3.25 -4.15 -16.81
C ALA A 327 -1.95 -3.82 -16.07
N HIS A 328 -1.20 -2.80 -16.52
CA HIS A 328 0.14 -2.47 -16.02
C HIS A 328 0.11 -1.40 -14.92
N THR A 329 -1.03 -0.73 -14.73
CA THR A 329 -1.24 0.22 -13.63
C THR A 329 -1.44 -0.50 -12.29
N PRO A 330 -0.68 -0.14 -11.25
CA PRO A 330 -0.78 -0.77 -9.93
C PRO A 330 -2.12 -0.45 -9.23
N THR A 331 -2.58 -1.39 -8.41
CA THR A 331 -3.79 -1.20 -7.58
C THR A 331 -3.54 -0.20 -6.45
N SER A 332 -4.62 0.37 -5.89
CA SER A 332 -4.52 1.24 -4.71
C SER A 332 -3.78 0.57 -3.55
N ASP A 333 -4.05 -0.72 -3.31
CA ASP A 333 -3.37 -1.50 -2.26
C ASP A 333 -1.86 -1.59 -2.51
N THR A 334 -1.47 -1.87 -3.76
CA THR A 334 -0.06 -1.98 -4.18
C THR A 334 0.68 -0.66 -3.97
N ILE A 335 0.03 0.46 -4.28
CA ILE A 335 0.60 1.79 -4.09
C ILE A 335 0.76 2.08 -2.59
N ASN A 336 -0.30 1.94 -1.80
CA ASN A 336 -0.29 2.30 -0.37
C ASN A 336 0.72 1.46 0.42
N ILE A 337 0.79 0.16 0.15
CA ILE A 337 1.76 -0.73 0.81
C ILE A 337 3.20 -0.40 0.42
N THR A 338 3.43 -0.09 -0.86
CA THR A 338 4.77 0.28 -1.36
C THR A 338 5.21 1.57 -0.68
N LEU A 339 4.35 2.61 -0.68
CA LEU A 339 4.62 3.86 0.02
C LEU A 339 4.93 3.63 1.50
N TYR A 340 4.10 2.85 2.20
CA TYR A 340 4.34 2.51 3.62
C TYR A 340 5.72 1.87 3.85
N TYR A 341 6.12 0.89 3.05
CA TYR A 341 7.43 0.25 3.21
C TYR A 341 8.61 1.17 2.87
N MET A 342 8.48 1.98 1.83
CA MET A 342 9.50 2.96 1.45
C MET A 342 9.70 4.00 2.56
N LEU A 343 8.60 4.49 3.13
CA LEU A 343 8.61 5.39 4.27
C LEU A 343 9.17 4.73 5.53
N SER A 344 8.78 3.48 5.83
CA SER A 344 9.29 2.72 6.98
C SER A 344 10.79 2.48 6.90
N SER A 345 11.35 2.43 5.69
CA SER A 345 12.79 2.21 5.44
C SER A 345 13.58 3.51 5.35
N SER A 346 12.95 4.67 5.53
CA SER A 346 13.59 5.98 5.35
C SER A 346 13.48 6.83 6.61
N LEU A 347 14.57 7.50 7.01
CA LEU A 347 14.55 8.44 8.13
C LEU A 347 13.60 9.60 7.87
N ALA A 348 13.14 10.26 8.92
CA ALA A 348 12.34 11.48 8.81
C ALA A 348 13.04 12.66 9.54
N PRO A 349 14.14 13.21 8.99
CA PRO A 349 14.94 14.24 9.68
C PRO A 349 14.16 15.51 10.02
N LEU A 350 13.18 15.89 9.20
CA LEU A 350 12.34 17.08 9.41
C LEU A 350 11.57 17.08 10.74
N VAL A 351 11.19 15.91 11.22
CA VAL A 351 10.44 15.73 12.48
C VAL A 351 11.34 15.27 13.63
N ASP A 352 12.65 15.17 13.41
CA ASP A 352 13.61 14.90 14.46
C ASP A 352 13.67 16.13 15.40
N PRO A 353 13.47 15.97 16.72
CA PRO A 353 13.56 17.07 17.67
C PRO A 353 14.99 17.59 17.85
N LEU A 354 16.02 16.84 17.42
CA LEU A 354 17.43 17.20 17.58
C LEU A 354 17.98 18.03 16.42
N ILE A 355 17.24 18.16 15.32
CA ILE A 355 17.69 18.94 14.17
C ILE A 355 17.69 20.45 14.45
N SER A 356 18.65 21.18 13.90
CA SER A 356 18.67 22.64 13.99
C SER A 356 17.55 23.28 13.16
N ASN A 357 17.10 24.47 13.57
CA ASN A 357 16.08 25.23 12.82
C ASN A 357 16.54 25.58 11.40
N GLU A 358 17.82 25.91 11.21
CA GLU A 358 18.39 26.23 9.89
C GLU A 358 18.34 25.03 8.94
N GLU A 359 18.72 23.85 9.41
CA GLU A 359 18.65 22.61 8.61
C GLU A 359 17.20 22.22 8.31
N ARG A 360 16.28 22.44 9.26
CA ARG A 360 14.85 22.23 9.04
C ARG A 360 14.32 23.13 7.93
N GLU A 361 14.56 24.44 8.03
CA GLU A 361 14.13 25.42 7.01
C GLU A 361 14.70 25.06 5.63
N LYS A 362 15.97 24.66 5.57
CA LYS A 362 16.61 24.21 4.32
C LYS A 362 15.92 22.98 3.70
N MET A 363 15.54 22.00 4.52
CA MET A 363 14.83 20.81 4.05
C MET A 363 13.39 21.13 3.64
N GLU A 364 12.70 22.02 4.36
CA GLU A 364 11.36 22.50 3.97
C GLU A 364 11.41 23.24 2.63
N LEU A 365 12.41 24.10 2.42
CA LEU A 365 12.64 24.74 1.11
C LEU A 365 12.84 23.70 0.00
N THR A 366 13.61 22.64 0.29
CA THR A 366 13.84 21.53 -0.65
C THR A 366 12.55 20.79 -1.00
N LEU A 367 11.63 20.60 -0.06
CA LEU A 367 10.32 19.97 -0.33
C LEU A 367 9.42 20.83 -1.21
N ASN A 368 9.45 22.14 -0.99
CA ASN A 368 8.64 23.10 -1.74
C ASN A 368 9.15 23.32 -3.15
N TYR A 369 10.47 23.18 -3.33
CA TYR A 369 11.16 23.50 -4.55
C TYR A 369 12.40 22.60 -4.71
N ALA A 370 12.26 21.53 -5.48
CA ALA A 370 13.38 20.65 -5.84
C ALA A 370 13.68 20.79 -7.33
N ASP A 371 14.62 21.69 -7.64
CA ASP A 371 14.94 22.05 -9.01
C ASP A 371 15.16 20.83 -9.93
N HIS A 372 14.50 20.84 -11.09
CA HIS A 372 14.52 19.79 -12.12
C HIS A 372 14.10 18.37 -11.66
N CYS A 373 13.53 18.19 -10.47
CA CYS A 373 12.95 16.93 -10.00
C CYS A 373 11.46 16.86 -10.34
N PHE A 374 10.92 15.85 -11.01
CA PHE A 374 11.50 14.61 -11.50
C PHE A 374 11.72 14.69 -13.03
N SER A 375 12.93 14.41 -13.51
CA SER A 375 13.24 14.40 -14.95
C SER A 375 13.07 13.01 -15.57
N GLY A 376 11.94 12.78 -16.25
CA GLY A 376 11.71 11.51 -16.94
C GLY A 376 10.26 11.19 -17.21
N HIS A 377 10.03 9.97 -17.73
CA HIS A 377 8.70 9.43 -17.92
C HIS A 377 8.07 9.01 -16.59
N ALA A 378 6.75 9.12 -16.52
CA ALA A 378 5.96 8.67 -15.37
C ALA A 378 6.28 7.22 -14.99
N SER A 379 6.43 6.94 -13.69
CA SER A 379 6.72 5.61 -13.16
C SER A 379 5.47 4.76 -12.90
N MET A 380 4.27 5.26 -13.23
CA MET A 380 3.00 4.55 -13.03
C MET A 380 3.04 3.11 -13.56
N HIS A 381 3.58 2.89 -14.76
CA HIS A 381 3.67 1.57 -15.40
C HIS A 381 4.98 0.82 -15.13
N ALA A 382 5.82 1.32 -14.22
CA ALA A 382 7.09 0.68 -13.89
C ALA A 382 6.85 -0.44 -12.86
N GLU A 383 6.51 -1.64 -13.33
CA GLU A 383 6.18 -2.80 -12.47
C GLU A 383 7.28 -3.14 -11.46
N ASN A 384 8.54 -2.89 -11.78
CA ASN A 384 9.68 -3.11 -10.88
C ASN A 384 9.70 -2.14 -9.68
N LEU A 385 9.08 -0.97 -9.81
CA LEU A 385 8.93 0.03 -8.76
C LEU A 385 7.64 -0.17 -7.94
N TRP A 386 6.64 -0.85 -8.52
CA TRP A 386 5.33 -1.11 -7.92
C TRP A 386 4.99 -2.61 -7.87
N PRO A 387 5.76 -3.42 -7.11
CA PRO A 387 5.55 -4.87 -7.10
C PRO A 387 4.25 -5.25 -6.37
N SER A 388 3.48 -6.15 -6.96
CA SER A 388 2.23 -6.66 -6.36
C SER A 388 2.43 -7.61 -5.17
N LYS A 389 3.65 -8.11 -4.95
CA LYS A 389 4.01 -9.06 -3.89
C LYS A 389 5.42 -8.81 -3.36
N PHE A 390 5.60 -9.03 -2.07
CA PHE A 390 6.90 -8.99 -1.40
C PHE A 390 7.22 -10.34 -0.77
N GLY A 391 8.40 -10.89 -1.06
CA GLY A 391 8.92 -12.16 -0.55
C GLY A 391 9.56 -12.05 0.85
N GLY A 392 9.76 -10.84 1.36
CA GLY A 392 10.31 -10.58 2.70
C GLY A 392 11.10 -9.27 2.79
N ILE A 393 11.76 -9.06 3.94
CA ILE A 393 12.52 -7.83 4.22
C ILE A 393 13.65 -7.57 3.22
N THR A 394 14.38 -8.60 2.78
CA THR A 394 15.47 -8.42 1.81
C THR A 394 14.97 -7.82 0.48
N GLN A 395 13.85 -8.30 -0.06
CA GLN A 395 13.28 -7.75 -1.29
C GLN A 395 12.73 -6.33 -1.08
N LEU A 396 12.17 -6.06 0.10
CA LEU A 396 11.72 -4.72 0.49
C LEU A 396 12.89 -3.73 0.49
N LEU A 397 14.02 -4.10 1.09
CA LEU A 397 15.22 -3.26 1.13
C LEU A 397 15.83 -3.04 -0.26
N GLN A 398 15.84 -4.07 -1.12
CA GLN A 398 16.24 -3.93 -2.52
C GLN A 398 15.34 -2.95 -3.29
N LEU A 399 14.03 -2.99 -3.06
CA LEU A 399 13.09 -2.05 -3.66
C LEU A 399 13.35 -0.62 -3.16
N TRP A 400 13.65 -0.45 -1.88
CA TRP A 400 13.99 0.84 -1.30
C TRP A 400 15.27 1.44 -1.91
N ASP A 401 16.32 0.63 -2.10
CA ASP A 401 17.53 1.06 -2.81
C ASP A 401 17.25 1.43 -4.27
N LEU A 402 16.40 0.66 -4.95
CA LEU A 402 15.98 0.94 -6.32
C LEU A 402 15.22 2.27 -6.42
N TRP A 403 14.29 2.56 -5.50
CA TRP A 403 13.57 3.83 -5.46
C TRP A 403 14.49 5.02 -5.25
N LYS A 404 15.39 4.94 -4.26
CA LYS A 404 16.41 5.99 -4.04
C LYS A 404 17.23 6.22 -5.30
N LEU A 405 17.72 5.14 -5.92
CA LEU A 405 18.54 5.23 -7.13
C LEU A 405 17.77 5.87 -8.29
N THR A 406 16.54 5.42 -8.56
CA THR A 406 15.70 5.97 -9.62
C THR A 406 15.48 7.47 -9.42
N LEU A 407 15.07 7.89 -8.23
CA LEU A 407 14.81 9.29 -7.93
C LEU A 407 16.08 10.14 -8.02
N GLN A 408 17.20 9.67 -7.47
CA GLN A 408 18.49 10.36 -7.57
C GLN A 408 18.95 10.53 -9.02
N LYS A 409 18.77 9.51 -9.87
CA LYS A 409 19.13 9.56 -11.29
C LYS A 409 18.20 10.47 -12.11
N ARG A 410 17.02 10.81 -11.60
CA ARG A 410 16.05 11.72 -12.22
C ARG A 410 15.99 13.10 -11.55
N GLY A 411 17.09 13.57 -10.94
CA GLY A 411 17.21 14.93 -10.40
C GLY A 411 16.71 15.11 -8.96
N CYS A 412 16.07 14.11 -8.35
CA CYS A 412 15.47 14.22 -7.02
C CYS A 412 16.44 13.93 -5.86
N LYS A 413 17.74 14.19 -6.04
CA LYS A 413 18.76 13.88 -5.02
C LYS A 413 18.51 14.64 -3.72
N SER A 414 18.10 15.90 -3.80
CA SER A 414 17.79 16.75 -2.65
C SER A 414 16.55 16.26 -1.89
N LEU A 415 15.49 15.85 -2.60
CA LEU A 415 14.32 15.22 -1.98
C LEU A 415 14.68 13.91 -1.27
N VAL A 416 15.46 13.04 -1.89
CA VAL A 416 15.90 11.79 -1.25
C VAL A 416 16.72 12.08 0.03
N ALA A 417 17.53 13.15 0.03
CA ALA A 417 18.27 13.58 1.21
C ALA A 417 17.36 14.15 2.33
N ALA A 418 16.18 14.69 1.99
CA ALA A 418 15.17 15.12 2.98
C ALA A 418 14.43 13.93 3.64
N GLY A 419 14.80 12.69 3.31
CA GLY A 419 14.27 11.48 3.92
C GLY A 419 12.84 11.20 3.50
N ALA A 420 12.02 10.74 4.44
CA ALA A 420 10.67 10.24 4.22
C ALA A 420 9.73 11.20 3.48
N HIS A 421 9.71 12.48 3.87
CA HIS A 421 8.85 13.49 3.25
C HIS A 421 9.25 13.71 1.79
N GLY A 422 10.56 13.84 1.53
CA GLY A 422 11.04 14.02 0.17
C GLY A 422 10.92 12.75 -0.68
N LEU A 423 11.02 11.56 -0.07
CA LEU A 423 10.77 10.31 -0.77
C LEU A 423 9.29 10.19 -1.19
N MET A 424 8.34 10.52 -0.31
CA MET A 424 6.91 10.60 -0.66
C MET A 424 6.69 11.55 -1.84
N GLN A 425 7.17 12.80 -1.73
CA GLN A 425 7.05 13.81 -2.78
C GLN A 425 7.67 13.31 -4.10
N GLY A 426 8.89 12.77 -4.07
CA GLY A 426 9.58 12.27 -5.26
C GLY A 426 8.85 11.10 -5.92
N MET A 427 8.34 10.14 -5.14
CA MET A 427 7.54 9.02 -5.65
C MET A 427 6.24 9.52 -6.31
N MET A 428 5.57 10.51 -5.71
CA MET A 428 4.37 11.12 -6.27
C MET A 428 4.61 11.86 -7.57
N LEU A 429 5.65 12.71 -7.61
CA LEU A 429 6.04 13.42 -8.83
C LEU A 429 6.38 12.43 -9.94
N SER A 430 7.16 11.39 -9.59
CA SER A 430 7.50 10.31 -10.50
C SER A 430 6.26 9.57 -11.02
N PHE A 431 5.29 9.24 -10.16
CA PHE A 431 4.10 8.48 -10.55
C PHE A 431 3.25 9.21 -11.59
N GLY A 432 2.97 10.50 -11.39
CA GLY A 432 2.15 11.30 -12.30
C GLY A 432 2.90 11.84 -13.52
N GLY A 433 4.25 11.83 -13.51
CA GLY A 433 5.05 12.55 -14.49
C GLY A 433 5.06 14.06 -14.25
N LEU A 434 5.12 14.47 -12.98
CA LEU A 434 5.28 15.87 -12.61
C LEU A 434 6.76 16.23 -12.48
N GLN A 435 7.06 17.48 -12.80
CA GLN A 435 8.41 18.01 -12.73
C GLN A 435 8.38 19.43 -12.18
N PHE A 436 9.26 19.72 -11.23
CA PHE A 436 9.64 21.08 -10.86
C PHE A 436 10.64 21.61 -11.87
N THR A 437 10.39 22.83 -12.34
CA THR A 437 11.34 23.65 -13.09
C THR A 437 11.71 24.86 -12.25
N GLU A 438 12.65 25.70 -12.69
CA GLU A 438 13.05 26.97 -12.06
C GLU A 438 11.86 27.79 -11.52
N ASN A 439 10.78 27.89 -12.30
CA ASN A 439 9.71 28.85 -12.03
C ASN A 439 8.31 28.22 -11.89
N HIS A 440 8.13 26.93 -12.18
CA HIS A 440 6.80 26.31 -12.19
C HIS A 440 6.82 24.80 -11.90
N LEU A 441 5.68 24.28 -11.44
CA LEU A 441 5.38 22.85 -11.44
C LEU A 441 4.67 22.51 -12.76
N GLN A 442 5.14 21.50 -13.48
CA GLN A 442 4.51 21.03 -14.71
C GLN A 442 4.05 19.57 -14.58
N PHE A 443 2.89 19.27 -15.15
CA PHE A 443 2.35 17.93 -15.27
C PHE A 443 2.54 17.42 -16.70
N GLN A 444 3.52 16.53 -16.89
CA GLN A 444 3.94 16.01 -18.19
C GLN A 444 3.65 14.51 -18.29
N SER A 445 2.37 14.16 -18.14
CA SER A 445 1.91 12.79 -18.34
C SER A 445 1.74 12.47 -19.82
N ASP A 446 1.93 11.20 -20.18
CA ASP A 446 1.64 10.71 -21.54
C ASP A 446 0.11 10.66 -21.72
N PRO A 447 -0.48 11.34 -22.73
CA PRO A 447 -1.92 11.31 -22.99
C PRO A 447 -2.52 9.90 -23.00
N HIS A 448 -1.76 8.88 -23.43
CA HIS A 448 -2.23 7.50 -23.48
C HIS A 448 -2.64 6.94 -22.13
N VAL A 449 -2.10 7.46 -21.02
CA VAL A 449 -2.33 6.91 -19.67
C VAL A 449 -3.53 7.55 -18.98
N LEU A 450 -4.08 8.61 -19.56
CA LEU A 450 -5.17 9.42 -18.97
C LEU A 450 -6.55 8.75 -19.12
N HIS A 451 -6.62 7.57 -19.73
CA HIS A 451 -7.79 6.70 -19.68
C HIS A 451 -8.03 6.09 -18.29
N ASN A 452 -7.04 6.20 -17.37
CA ASN A 452 -7.17 5.90 -15.96
C ASN A 452 -7.60 7.12 -15.15
N SER A 453 -8.24 6.88 -14.01
CA SER A 453 -8.57 7.92 -13.03
C SER A 453 -7.79 7.72 -11.73
N TYR A 454 -7.08 8.77 -11.33
CA TYR A 454 -6.23 8.80 -10.14
C TYR A 454 -6.10 10.22 -9.57
N ALA A 455 -5.68 10.34 -8.32
CA ALA A 455 -5.40 11.60 -7.65
C ALA A 455 -4.03 11.59 -6.97
N LEU A 456 -3.35 12.73 -7.05
CA LEU A 456 -2.09 13.04 -6.40
C LEU A 456 -2.39 14.12 -5.36
N ARG A 457 -2.41 13.73 -4.10
CA ARG A 457 -2.82 14.59 -2.98
C ARG A 457 -1.59 15.19 -2.30
N GLY A 458 -1.68 16.44 -1.84
CA GLY A 458 -0.66 17.03 -0.98
C GLY A 458 0.71 17.20 -1.64
N ILE A 459 0.77 17.58 -2.91
CA ILE A 459 2.02 17.97 -3.58
C ILE A 459 2.49 19.27 -2.93
N HIS A 460 3.65 19.24 -2.28
CA HIS A 460 4.26 20.45 -1.73
C HIS A 460 4.70 21.38 -2.86
N TYR A 461 4.24 22.63 -2.85
CA TYR A 461 4.70 23.66 -3.77
C TYR A 461 4.57 25.03 -3.10
N ASN A 462 5.70 25.74 -2.95
CA ASN A 462 5.74 27.06 -2.32
C ASN A 462 5.00 27.16 -0.97
N LYS A 463 5.19 26.17 -0.07
CA LYS A 463 4.55 26.03 1.25
C LYS A 463 3.05 25.67 1.23
N ASP A 464 2.44 25.59 0.06
CA ASP A 464 1.07 25.13 -0.09
C ASP A 464 1.01 23.66 -0.50
N LEU A 465 -0.16 23.06 -0.32
CA LEU A 465 -0.43 21.69 -0.74
C LEU A 465 -1.40 21.69 -1.91
N ILE A 466 -0.91 21.21 -3.05
CA ILE A 466 -1.71 21.06 -4.28
C ILE A 466 -2.22 19.63 -4.36
N ASN A 467 -3.52 19.47 -4.62
CA ASN A 467 -4.09 18.21 -5.06
C ASN A 467 -4.40 18.29 -6.55
N LEU A 468 -3.85 17.36 -7.32
CA LEU A 468 -4.09 17.21 -8.75
C LEU A 468 -4.73 15.84 -8.99
N ALA A 469 -5.88 15.81 -9.66
CA ALA A 469 -6.54 14.56 -10.02
C ALA A 469 -6.84 14.51 -11.52
N VAL A 470 -6.64 13.33 -12.11
CA VAL A 470 -7.11 12.98 -13.45
C VAL A 470 -8.41 12.21 -13.27
N LEU A 471 -9.51 12.80 -13.71
CA LEU A 471 -10.85 12.25 -13.57
C LEU A 471 -11.46 12.01 -14.94
N LEU A 472 -12.40 11.07 -15.01
CA LEU A 472 -13.16 10.77 -16.22
C LEU A 472 -14.58 11.29 -16.04
N ASP A 473 -15.13 11.94 -17.05
CA ASP A 473 -16.53 12.32 -17.09
C ASP A 473 -17.45 11.13 -17.44
N LEU A 474 -18.74 11.42 -17.64
CA LEU A 474 -19.74 10.40 -17.98
C LEU A 474 -19.49 9.74 -19.35
N ASP A 475 -18.84 10.45 -20.27
CA ASP A 475 -18.48 9.99 -21.61
C ASP A 475 -17.07 9.36 -21.64
N GLU A 476 -16.49 9.13 -20.46
CA GLU A 476 -15.14 8.64 -20.25
C GLU A 476 -14.03 9.55 -20.80
N LYS A 477 -14.31 10.85 -20.99
CA LYS A 477 -13.31 11.84 -21.39
C LYS A 477 -12.54 12.32 -20.16
N PRO A 478 -11.20 12.40 -20.27
CA PRO A 478 -10.38 12.80 -19.13
C PRO A 478 -10.33 14.31 -18.97
N PHE A 479 -10.38 14.78 -17.72
CA PHE A 479 -10.19 16.17 -17.32
C PHE A 479 -9.32 16.25 -16.06
N LEU A 480 -8.68 17.41 -15.86
CA LEU A 480 -7.86 17.68 -14.68
C LEU A 480 -8.70 18.42 -13.64
N HIS A 481 -8.57 18.00 -12.38
CA HIS A 481 -9.14 18.66 -11.23
C HIS A 481 -8.01 19.10 -10.29
N VAL A 482 -7.95 20.39 -9.98
CA VAL A 482 -6.88 20.99 -9.18
C VAL A 482 -7.50 21.70 -7.98
N SER A 483 -6.98 21.44 -6.78
CA SER A 483 -7.38 22.18 -5.57
C SER A 483 -6.16 22.50 -4.72
N VAL A 484 -6.21 23.62 -4.01
CA VAL A 484 -5.10 24.09 -3.17
C VAL A 484 -5.55 24.18 -1.72
N LYS A 485 -4.73 23.66 -0.82
CA LYS A 485 -4.86 23.87 0.63
C LYS A 485 -3.73 24.80 1.08
N PHE A 486 -4.08 26.07 1.30
CA PHE A 486 -3.15 27.08 1.81
C PHE A 486 -2.75 26.77 3.26
N GLN A 487 -1.44 26.85 3.57
CA GLN A 487 -0.95 26.54 4.93
C GLN A 487 -0.79 27.78 5.81
N ASP A 488 -0.14 28.86 5.34
CA ASP A 488 0.20 30.01 6.21
C ASP A 488 0.07 31.41 5.56
N LYS A 489 0.67 31.62 4.38
CA LYS A 489 0.62 32.91 3.66
C LYS A 489 -0.03 32.73 2.29
N LEU A 490 -0.95 33.63 1.94
CA LEU A 490 -1.61 33.68 0.64
C LEU A 490 -0.63 34.14 -0.45
N VAL A 491 0.25 33.25 -0.90
CA VAL A 491 0.90 33.43 -2.21
C VAL A 491 -0.09 32.93 -3.25
N LYS A 492 -0.44 33.80 -4.19
CA LYS A 492 -1.35 33.43 -5.27
C LYS A 492 -0.66 32.40 -6.17
N LEU A 493 -1.36 31.30 -6.41
CA LEU A 493 -0.95 30.29 -7.38
C LEU A 493 -1.79 30.48 -8.64
N TYR A 494 -1.15 30.37 -9.79
CA TYR A 494 -1.79 30.46 -11.09
C TYR A 494 -1.55 29.18 -11.87
N ALA A 495 -2.49 28.81 -12.73
CA ALA A 495 -2.36 27.65 -13.58
C ALA A 495 -2.82 27.92 -15.02
N CYS A 496 -2.18 27.26 -15.97
CA CYS A 496 -2.61 27.25 -17.37
C CYS A 496 -2.50 25.86 -17.99
N GLU A 497 -3.37 25.60 -18.95
CA GLU A 497 -3.44 24.36 -19.74
C GLU A 497 -2.24 24.21 -20.67
N ALA A 498 -2.17 23.08 -21.37
CA ALA A 498 -1.15 22.80 -22.37
C ALA A 498 -0.99 23.97 -23.36
N GLY A 499 0.24 24.49 -23.48
CA GLY A 499 0.56 25.62 -24.37
C GLY A 499 0.21 27.01 -23.84
N CYS A 500 -0.50 27.13 -22.70
CA CYS A 500 -0.87 28.39 -22.05
C CYS A 500 -1.40 29.49 -23.00
N LEU A 501 -2.26 29.09 -23.96
CA LEU A 501 -2.89 30.03 -24.90
C LEU A 501 -3.93 30.95 -24.22
N ASN A 502 -4.67 30.39 -23.27
CA ASN A 502 -5.64 31.10 -22.46
C ASN A 502 -4.96 31.81 -21.29
N GLU A 503 -5.59 32.87 -20.76
CA GLU A 503 -5.07 33.55 -19.59
C GLU A 503 -4.96 32.59 -18.39
N PRO A 504 -3.84 32.60 -17.63
CA PRO A 504 -3.70 31.76 -16.46
C PRO A 504 -4.78 32.06 -15.41
N VAL A 505 -5.31 30.99 -14.80
CA VAL A 505 -6.37 31.04 -13.79
C VAL A 505 -5.75 31.05 -12.41
N GLU A 506 -6.21 31.93 -11.51
CA GLU A 506 -5.82 31.92 -10.10
C GLU A 506 -6.45 30.71 -9.38
N LEU A 507 -5.61 29.84 -8.84
CA LEU A 507 -6.03 28.68 -8.05
C LEU A 507 -6.48 29.12 -6.65
N THR A 508 -7.62 28.59 -6.22
CA THR A 508 -8.26 28.91 -4.94
C THR A 508 -8.50 27.65 -4.12
N SER A 509 -8.78 27.82 -2.83
CA SER A 509 -9.17 26.75 -1.90
C SER A 509 -10.67 26.41 -1.97
N GLU A 510 -11.32 26.73 -3.09
CA GLU A 510 -12.72 26.42 -3.30
C GLU A 510 -12.98 24.91 -3.20
N ILE A 511 -14.09 24.55 -2.54
CA ILE A 511 -14.47 23.15 -2.29
C ILE A 511 -14.62 22.38 -3.60
N LYS A 512 -15.09 23.04 -4.67
CA LYS A 512 -15.26 22.43 -5.98
C LYS A 512 -13.95 22.29 -6.76
N GLY A 513 -12.88 22.96 -6.34
CA GLY A 513 -11.63 23.05 -7.09
C GLY A 513 -11.78 23.68 -8.48
N HIS A 514 -10.69 23.64 -9.23
CA HIS A 514 -10.56 24.16 -10.58
C HIS A 514 -10.53 23.00 -11.58
N ILE A 515 -11.21 23.15 -12.71
CA ILE A 515 -11.31 22.12 -13.74
C ILE A 515 -10.62 22.61 -15.00
N PHE A 516 -9.74 21.78 -15.55
CA PHE A 516 -9.05 22.06 -16.81
C PHE A 516 -9.30 20.92 -17.81
N PRO A 517 -9.77 21.20 -19.05
CA PRO A 517 -9.77 20.23 -20.14
C PRO A 517 -8.35 19.73 -20.44
N ILE A 518 -8.25 18.49 -20.91
CA ILE A 518 -6.98 17.93 -21.35
C ILE A 518 -6.75 18.27 -22.83
N LEU A 519 -5.80 19.17 -23.05
CA LEU A 519 -5.30 19.56 -24.36
C LEU A 519 -3.94 18.92 -24.62
N VAL A 520 -3.69 18.53 -25.86
CA VAL A 520 -2.45 17.87 -26.28
C VAL A 520 -1.83 18.64 -27.43
N THR A 521 -0.57 19.04 -27.28
CA THR A 521 0.17 19.85 -28.24
C THR A 521 1.04 19.01 -29.18
N GLN A 522 1.47 19.60 -30.30
CA GLN A 522 2.52 19.04 -31.16
C GLN A 522 3.63 20.07 -31.41
N PRO A 523 4.90 19.78 -31.02
CA PRO A 523 5.34 18.63 -30.22
C PRO A 523 4.71 18.61 -28.82
N LEU A 524 4.77 17.45 -28.15
CA LEU A 524 4.18 17.27 -26.83
C LEU A 524 4.85 18.18 -25.79
N THR A 525 4.05 19.01 -25.13
CA THR A 525 4.43 19.80 -23.96
C THR A 525 3.64 19.32 -22.74
N PRO A 526 4.01 19.76 -21.52
CA PRO A 526 3.19 19.52 -20.35
C PRO A 526 1.71 19.89 -20.53
N LEU A 527 0.84 19.14 -19.87
CA LEU A 527 -0.62 19.25 -19.93
C LEU A 527 -1.16 20.34 -19.00
N LEU A 528 -0.42 20.67 -17.95
CA LEU A 528 -0.76 21.70 -16.97
C LEU A 528 0.53 22.31 -16.42
N TYR A 529 0.51 23.63 -16.22
CA TYR A 529 1.57 24.42 -15.60
C TYR A 529 0.98 25.13 -14.39
N ILE A 530 1.71 25.15 -13.26
CA ILE A 530 1.33 25.86 -12.04
C ILE A 530 2.53 26.69 -11.57
N SER A 531 2.33 27.99 -11.33
CA SER A 531 3.38 28.90 -10.87
C SER A 531 2.86 29.92 -9.87
N THR A 532 3.76 30.47 -9.05
CA THR A 532 3.50 31.67 -8.23
C THR A 532 3.58 32.96 -9.06
N GLU A 533 4.19 32.91 -10.25
CA GLU A 533 4.44 34.06 -11.11
C GLU A 533 3.50 34.07 -12.32
N LEU A 534 2.51 34.99 -12.31
CA LEU A 534 1.56 35.14 -13.40
C LEU A 534 2.25 35.50 -14.72
N THR A 535 3.22 36.43 -14.67
CA THR A 535 3.95 36.91 -15.85
C THR A 535 4.74 35.80 -16.52
N HIS A 536 5.37 34.92 -15.73
CA HIS A 536 6.09 33.75 -16.25
C HIS A 536 5.15 32.83 -17.06
N LEU A 537 3.96 32.53 -16.54
CA LEU A 537 2.99 31.71 -17.28
C LEU A 537 2.47 32.40 -18.55
N GLN A 538 2.32 33.72 -18.53
CA GLN A 538 1.95 34.50 -19.72
C GLN A 538 3.07 34.48 -20.77
N ASP A 539 4.33 34.56 -20.35
CA ASP A 539 5.50 34.54 -21.23
C ASP A 539 5.74 33.16 -21.86
N LEU A 540 5.34 32.06 -21.20
CA LEU A 540 5.40 30.71 -21.77
C LEU A 540 4.70 30.61 -23.12
N ARG A 541 3.60 31.34 -23.31
CA ARG A 541 2.90 31.40 -24.60
C ARG A 541 3.80 31.84 -25.75
N HIS A 542 4.76 32.72 -25.49
CA HIS A 542 5.66 33.27 -26.50
C HIS A 542 6.90 32.42 -26.74
N THR A 543 7.23 31.52 -25.81
CA THR A 543 8.41 30.65 -25.89
C THR A 543 8.10 29.24 -26.36
N LEU A 544 6.83 28.79 -26.26
CA LEU A 544 6.39 27.49 -26.74
C LEU A 544 6.14 27.50 -28.26
N HIS A 545 7.02 26.82 -29.00
CA HIS A 545 6.88 26.64 -30.44
C HIS A 545 5.93 25.48 -30.78
N LEU A 546 4.64 25.78 -30.90
CA LEU A 546 3.59 24.79 -31.14
C LEU A 546 3.09 24.84 -32.59
N LYS A 547 2.83 23.66 -33.16
CA LYS A 547 2.20 23.52 -34.49
C LYS A 547 0.68 23.43 -34.39
N GLU A 548 0.19 22.56 -33.50
CA GLU A 548 -1.23 22.35 -33.26
C GLU A 548 -1.48 22.02 -31.79
N ILE A 549 -2.69 22.34 -31.32
CA ILE A 549 -3.23 21.93 -30.02
C ILE A 549 -4.57 21.26 -30.29
N LEU A 550 -4.72 20.03 -29.81
CA LEU A 550 -5.90 19.20 -30.01
C LEU A 550 -6.54 18.88 -28.66
N ALA A 551 -7.84 18.67 -28.66
CA ALA A 551 -8.48 17.99 -27.53
C ALA A 551 -7.93 16.55 -27.42
N HIS A 552 -7.89 16.00 -26.20
CA HIS A 552 -7.42 14.64 -25.97
C HIS A 552 -8.05 13.60 -26.91
N GLU A 553 -9.37 13.65 -27.12
CA GLU A 553 -10.08 12.70 -27.99
C GLU A 553 -9.64 12.78 -29.45
N GLU A 554 -9.43 13.99 -29.97
CA GLU A 554 -8.96 14.20 -31.33
C GLU A 554 -7.52 13.71 -31.50
N HIS A 555 -6.68 13.95 -30.48
CA HIS A 555 -5.31 13.44 -30.45
C HIS A 555 -5.30 11.90 -30.51
N MET A 556 -6.09 11.24 -29.66
CA MET A 556 -6.19 9.77 -29.65
C MET A 556 -6.75 9.22 -30.96
N ALA A 557 -7.74 9.89 -31.56
CA ALA A 557 -8.31 9.50 -32.85
C ALA A 557 -7.31 9.63 -34.01
N LYS A 558 -6.43 10.66 -33.99
CA LYS A 558 -5.34 10.79 -34.98
C LYS A 558 -4.26 9.73 -34.81
N GLN A 559 -3.94 9.34 -33.57
CA GLN A 559 -2.87 8.38 -33.30
C GLN A 559 -3.30 6.93 -33.53
N TYR A 560 -4.56 6.61 -33.22
CA TYR A 560 -5.17 5.31 -33.50
C TYR A 560 -6.37 5.49 -34.43
N PRO A 561 -6.14 5.85 -35.71
CA PRO A 561 -7.20 5.84 -36.68
C PRO A 561 -7.68 4.39 -36.76
N GLY A 562 -8.94 4.15 -36.41
CA GLY A 562 -9.53 2.81 -36.51
C GLY A 562 -9.34 2.21 -37.91
N LEU A 563 -9.59 0.91 -38.05
CA LEU A 563 -9.41 0.23 -39.34
C LEU A 563 -10.21 0.95 -40.45
N PRO A 564 -9.61 1.16 -41.64
CA PRO A 564 -10.24 1.90 -42.72
C PRO A 564 -11.60 1.32 -43.09
N PHE A 565 -12.52 2.17 -43.57
CA PHE A 565 -13.84 1.72 -44.05
C PHE A 565 -13.75 0.56 -45.05
N LEU A 566 -12.75 0.57 -45.94
CA LEU A 566 -12.52 -0.51 -46.92
C LEU A 566 -12.22 -1.86 -46.27
N PHE A 567 -11.56 -1.90 -45.11
CA PHE A 567 -11.33 -3.14 -44.38
C PHE A 567 -12.65 -3.75 -43.92
N TRP A 568 -13.51 -2.96 -43.27
CA TRP A 568 -14.83 -3.41 -42.82
C TRP A 568 -15.74 -3.80 -43.98
N PHE A 569 -15.70 -3.05 -45.08
CA PHE A 569 -16.41 -3.38 -46.31
C PHE A 569 -15.95 -4.73 -46.88
N SER A 570 -14.63 -4.98 -46.91
CA SER A 570 -14.07 -6.26 -47.37
C SER A 570 -14.51 -7.43 -46.48
N VAL A 571 -14.43 -7.28 -45.16
CA VAL A 571 -14.88 -8.29 -44.18
C VAL A 571 -16.37 -8.59 -44.35
N ALA A 572 -17.21 -7.55 -44.44
CA ALA A 572 -18.65 -7.72 -44.65
C ALA A 572 -18.96 -8.42 -45.98
N SER A 573 -18.23 -8.07 -47.05
CA SER A 573 -18.36 -8.72 -48.37
C SER A 573 -17.96 -10.20 -48.32
N LEU A 574 -16.83 -10.54 -47.69
CA LEU A 574 -16.36 -11.91 -47.54
C LEU A 574 -17.35 -12.76 -46.74
N ILE A 575 -17.87 -12.23 -45.62
CA ILE A 575 -18.91 -12.88 -44.82
C ILE A 575 -20.13 -13.14 -45.70
N THR A 576 -20.58 -12.16 -46.46
CA THR A 576 -21.77 -12.29 -47.34
C THR A 576 -21.54 -13.36 -48.40
N LEU A 577 -20.41 -13.33 -49.11
CA LEU A 577 -20.06 -14.32 -50.13
C LEU A 577 -19.96 -15.74 -49.56
N PHE A 578 -19.36 -15.89 -48.38
CA PHE A 578 -19.28 -17.17 -47.69
C PHE A 578 -20.68 -17.72 -47.37
N HIS A 579 -21.58 -16.89 -46.84
CA HIS A 579 -22.94 -17.32 -46.53
C HIS A 579 -23.74 -17.67 -47.80
N LEU A 580 -23.55 -16.92 -48.89
CA LEU A 580 -24.15 -17.26 -50.18
C LEU A 580 -23.63 -18.59 -50.74
N PHE A 581 -22.33 -18.86 -50.58
CA PHE A 581 -21.73 -20.13 -50.98
C PHE A 581 -22.25 -21.30 -50.12
N LEU A 582 -22.36 -21.11 -48.81
CA LEU A 582 -22.90 -22.09 -47.88
C LEU A 582 -24.38 -22.38 -48.19
N PHE A 583 -25.18 -21.35 -48.46
CA PHE A 583 -26.56 -21.51 -48.91
C PHE A 583 -26.63 -22.28 -50.23
N LYS A 584 -25.75 -21.97 -51.19
CA LYS A 584 -25.66 -22.69 -52.46
C LYS A 584 -25.30 -24.17 -52.25
N LEU A 585 -24.37 -24.49 -51.34
CA LEU A 585 -24.02 -25.88 -51.02
C LEU A 585 -25.20 -26.63 -50.38
N ILE A 586 -25.86 -26.04 -49.39
CA ILE A 586 -27.05 -26.63 -48.75
C ILE A 586 -28.17 -26.82 -49.78
N TYR A 587 -28.42 -25.81 -50.61
CA TYR A 587 -29.43 -25.89 -51.66
C TYR A 587 -29.11 -26.99 -52.68
N ASN A 588 -27.86 -27.13 -53.11
CA ASN A 588 -27.46 -28.19 -54.04
C ASN A 588 -27.56 -29.59 -53.41
N GLU A 589 -27.28 -29.74 -52.12
CA GLU A 589 -27.36 -31.03 -51.42
C GLU A 589 -28.81 -31.48 -51.18
N TYR A 590 -29.70 -30.55 -50.82
CA TYR A 590 -31.10 -30.85 -50.47
C TYR A 590 -32.11 -30.66 -51.61
N CYS A 591 -31.80 -29.80 -52.59
CA CYS A 591 -32.70 -29.40 -53.67
C CYS A 591 -32.06 -29.50 -55.08
N GLY A 592 -30.80 -29.96 -55.19
CA GLY A 592 -30.12 -30.12 -56.47
C GLY A 592 -30.46 -31.42 -57.22
N PRO A 593 -30.11 -31.55 -58.51
CA PRO A 593 -30.51 -32.65 -59.40
C PRO A 593 -29.95 -34.06 -59.08
N GLY A 594 -29.46 -34.29 -57.85
CA GLY A 594 -28.94 -35.56 -57.36
C GLY A 594 -29.32 -35.88 -55.90
N ALA A 595 -30.18 -35.07 -55.26
CA ALA A 595 -30.59 -35.28 -53.88
C ALA A 595 -31.44 -36.56 -53.74
N LYS A 596 -30.93 -37.56 -53.00
CA LYS A 596 -31.64 -38.82 -52.72
C LYS A 596 -32.93 -38.53 -51.93
N PRO A 597 -34.10 -39.05 -52.34
CA PRO A 597 -35.36 -38.83 -51.64
C PRO A 597 -35.41 -39.71 -50.39
N LEU A 598 -34.85 -39.25 -49.27
CA LEU A 598 -34.79 -40.03 -48.02
C LEU A 598 -35.98 -39.84 -47.08
N PHE A 599 -37.02 -39.09 -47.47
CA PHE A 599 -38.29 -39.08 -46.74
C PHE A 599 -39.49 -39.01 -47.69
N ARG A 600 -39.82 -40.15 -48.31
CA ARG A 600 -41.20 -40.45 -48.72
C ARG A 600 -41.74 -41.52 -47.78
N SER A 601 -42.42 -41.08 -46.72
CA SER A 601 -43.24 -41.97 -45.90
C SER A 601 -44.39 -42.52 -46.76
N LYS A 602 -44.53 -43.84 -46.67
CA LYS A 602 -45.55 -44.71 -47.24
C LYS A 602 -46.98 -44.14 -47.26
N VAL A 603 -47.70 -44.46 -48.34
CA VAL A 603 -48.92 -45.29 -48.22
C VAL A 603 -48.53 -46.69 -48.62
#